data_AF-A0A1A9S618-F1
#
_entry.id   AF-A0A1A9S618-F1
#
_cell.length_a   1.000
_cell.length_b   1.000
_cell.length_c   1.000
_cell.angle_alpha   90.00
_cell.angle_beta   90.00
_cell.angle_gamma   90.00
#
_symmetry.space_group_name_H-M   'P 1'
#
loop_
_entity.id
_entity.type
_entity.pdbx_description
1 polymer ?
#
loop_
_entity_poly.entity_id
_entity_poly.type
_entity_poly.pdbx_seq_one_letter_code
_entity_poly.pdbx_strand_id
1 'polypeptide(L)'
;MNHYLTEAEQGKLLATIGQYREEKAQRDFHIVSALIASGLRIGEFLLVTVGDVYAALDTNYLYIPAANRKGGKRDHSVYLTKTLRRDLSSLLAIRESTDAEHYLVAGRNDQTPMSARNLQQRVKAWAKEAGLAHLDITPHYFRHTAAMNLLRHSSAREPLRVVKSALGHRNINSTSIYTEASREEVAEAMNAADQGRQPRITLAQLRREYQRRTAA
;
A
#
# COMPACT_ATOMS: atom_id res chain seq x y z
N MET A 1 9.92 13.14 -12.57
CA MET A 1 8.87 13.81 -11.79
C MET A 1 8.25 12.79 -10.86
N ASN A 2 8.25 13.03 -9.54
CA ASN A 2 7.68 12.11 -8.55
C ASN A 2 6.18 12.36 -8.45
N HIS A 3 5.40 11.65 -9.26
CA HIS A 3 3.96 11.73 -9.20
C HIS A 3 3.40 10.70 -8.21
N TYR A 4 2.43 11.12 -7.41
CA TYR A 4 1.73 10.34 -6.40
C TYR A 4 0.25 10.75 -6.40
N LEU A 5 -0.61 9.91 -5.84
CA LEU A 5 -2.03 10.22 -5.69
C LEU A 5 -2.26 11.00 -4.40
N THR A 6 -2.96 12.12 -4.47
CA THR A 6 -3.53 12.81 -3.30
C THR A 6 -4.56 11.91 -2.61
N GLU A 7 -4.90 12.19 -1.35
CA GLU A 7 -5.91 11.42 -0.61
C GLU A 7 -7.27 11.41 -1.33
N ALA A 8 -7.64 12.54 -1.95
CA ALA A 8 -8.86 12.64 -2.75
C ALA A 8 -8.81 11.75 -4.00
N GLU A 9 -7.67 11.71 -4.72
CA GLU A 9 -7.50 10.86 -5.90
C GLU A 9 -7.43 9.37 -5.54
N GLN A 10 -6.76 9.02 -4.44
CA GLN A 10 -6.75 7.66 -3.88
C GLN A 10 -8.18 7.20 -3.57
N GLY A 11 -8.91 8.01 -2.81
CA GLY A 11 -10.30 7.75 -2.43
C GLY A 11 -11.20 7.62 -3.66
N LYS A 12 -11.05 8.51 -4.64
CA LYS A 12 -11.82 8.46 -5.89
C LYS A 12 -11.54 7.19 -6.69
N LEU A 13 -10.26 6.82 -6.86
CA LEU A 13 -9.87 5.62 -7.60
C LEU A 13 -10.44 4.36 -6.92
N LEU A 14 -10.21 4.20 -5.61
CA LEU A 14 -10.69 3.03 -4.86
C LEU A 14 -12.22 2.98 -4.81
N ALA A 15 -12.89 4.11 -4.58
CA ALA A 15 -14.35 4.17 -4.58
C ALA A 15 -14.94 3.79 -5.94
N THR A 16 -14.32 4.24 -7.05
CA THR A 16 -14.74 3.89 -8.41
C THR A 16 -14.67 2.38 -8.63
N ILE A 17 -13.54 1.75 -8.31
CA ILE A 17 -13.39 0.29 -8.46
C ILE A 17 -14.39 -0.46 -7.55
N GLY A 18 -14.57 0.02 -6.32
CA GLY A 18 -15.43 -0.60 -5.31
C GLY A 18 -16.94 -0.55 -5.58
N GLN A 19 -17.39 0.20 -6.60
CA GLN A 19 -18.78 0.21 -7.07
C GLN A 19 -19.15 -1.09 -7.80
N TYR A 20 -18.17 -1.73 -8.43
CA TYR A 20 -18.35 -2.91 -9.25
C TYR A 20 -18.29 -4.17 -8.40
N ARG A 21 -19.17 -5.14 -8.67
CA ARG A 21 -19.31 -6.37 -7.85
C ARG A 21 -18.69 -7.60 -8.48
N GLU A 22 -18.32 -7.52 -9.77
CA GLU A 22 -17.62 -8.61 -10.42
C GLU A 22 -16.26 -8.90 -9.76
N GLU A 23 -15.92 -10.18 -9.70
CA GLU A 23 -14.71 -10.69 -9.05
C GLU A 23 -13.44 -9.96 -9.52
N LYS A 24 -13.32 -9.70 -10.83
CA LYS A 24 -12.18 -8.99 -11.41
C LYS A 24 -12.02 -7.57 -10.86
N ALA A 25 -13.11 -6.86 -10.62
CA ALA A 25 -13.07 -5.51 -10.06
C ALA A 25 -12.73 -5.55 -8.57
N GLN A 26 -13.34 -6.48 -7.82
CA GLN A 26 -13.03 -6.70 -6.40
C GLN A 26 -11.55 -7.06 -6.19
N ARG A 27 -11.01 -7.97 -7.02
CA ARG A 27 -9.60 -8.31 -7.02
C ARG A 27 -8.72 -7.08 -7.27
N ASP A 28 -9.04 -6.30 -8.30
CA ASP A 28 -8.26 -5.11 -8.64
C ASP A 28 -8.31 -4.05 -7.53
N PHE A 29 -9.46 -3.87 -6.88
CA PHE A 29 -9.61 -2.98 -5.72
C PHE A 29 -8.61 -3.37 -4.63
N HIS A 30 -8.59 -4.64 -4.24
CA HIS A 30 -7.69 -5.12 -3.20
C HIS A 30 -6.22 -5.10 -3.63
N ILE A 31 -5.90 -5.35 -4.90
CA ILE A 31 -4.53 -5.17 -5.42
C ILE A 31 -4.07 -3.72 -5.29
N VAL A 32 -4.88 -2.76 -5.74
CA VAL A 32 -4.52 -1.33 -5.71
C VAL A 32 -4.41 -0.84 -4.27
N SER A 33 -5.37 -1.19 -3.41
CA SER A 33 -5.37 -0.84 -1.99
C SER A 33 -4.15 -1.44 -1.27
N ALA A 34 -3.83 -2.72 -1.51
CA ALA A 34 -2.65 -3.37 -0.94
C ALA A 34 -1.33 -2.73 -1.42
N LEU A 35 -1.22 -2.32 -2.68
CA LEU A 35 -0.03 -1.64 -3.19
C LEU A 35 0.18 -0.27 -2.55
N ILE A 36 -0.91 0.46 -2.26
CA ILE A 36 -0.85 1.75 -1.54
C ILE A 36 -0.47 1.51 -0.06
N ALA A 37 -1.06 0.52 0.59
CA ALA A 37 -0.83 0.23 2.00
C ALA A 37 0.57 -0.35 2.28
N SER A 38 1.06 -1.23 1.40
CA SER A 38 2.38 -1.88 1.52
C SER A 38 3.52 -1.03 0.96
N GLY A 39 3.24 -0.18 -0.02
CA GLY A 39 4.25 0.51 -0.80
C GLY A 39 5.15 -0.41 -1.64
N LEU A 40 4.83 -1.69 -1.80
CA LEU A 40 5.61 -2.64 -2.60
C LEU A 40 5.70 -2.22 -4.06
N ARG A 41 6.78 -2.61 -4.74
CA ARG A 41 6.78 -2.53 -6.21
C ARG A 41 5.82 -3.56 -6.76
N ILE A 42 5.15 -3.24 -7.87
CA ILE A 42 4.25 -4.19 -8.53
C ILE A 42 4.93 -5.53 -8.83
N GLY A 43 6.18 -5.52 -9.30
CA GLY A 43 6.91 -6.77 -9.55
C GLY A 43 7.18 -7.60 -8.30
N GLU A 44 7.37 -6.96 -7.13
CA GLU A 44 7.54 -7.65 -5.85
C GLU A 44 6.19 -8.22 -5.39
N PHE A 45 5.12 -7.43 -5.47
CA PHE A 45 3.77 -7.82 -5.05
C PHE A 45 3.19 -8.97 -5.88
N LEU A 46 3.41 -8.97 -7.20
CA LEU A 46 2.89 -10.02 -8.09
C LEU A 46 3.56 -11.38 -7.86
N LEU A 47 4.71 -11.42 -7.21
CA LEU A 47 5.42 -12.66 -6.88
C LEU A 47 5.03 -13.23 -5.50
N VAL A 48 4.15 -12.55 -4.75
CA VAL A 48 3.65 -13.04 -3.46
C VAL A 48 2.77 -14.27 -3.68
N THR A 49 3.03 -15.33 -2.92
CA THR A 49 2.26 -16.58 -2.96
C THR A 49 1.16 -16.61 -1.90
N VAL A 50 0.28 -17.60 -2.00
CA VAL A 50 -0.74 -17.90 -0.99
C VAL A 50 -0.06 -18.26 0.35
N GLY A 51 1.02 -19.06 0.32
CA GLY A 51 1.78 -19.43 1.51
C GLY A 51 2.41 -18.22 2.20
N ASP A 52 2.98 -17.28 1.44
CA ASP A 52 3.54 -16.03 1.96
C ASP A 52 2.48 -15.22 2.73
N VAL A 53 1.25 -15.16 2.21
CA VAL A 53 0.17 -14.42 2.86
C VAL A 53 -0.28 -15.09 4.15
N TYR A 54 -0.47 -16.41 4.18
CA TYR A 54 -0.83 -17.11 5.41
C TYR A 54 0.23 -16.89 6.51
N ALA A 55 1.51 -17.04 6.17
CA ALA A 55 2.61 -16.75 7.10
C ALA A 55 2.62 -15.28 7.57
N ALA A 56 2.30 -14.34 6.68
CA ALA A 56 2.21 -12.94 7.03
C ALA A 56 1.05 -12.64 7.99
N LEU A 57 -0.10 -13.29 7.82
CA LEU A 57 -1.26 -13.14 8.70
C LEU A 57 -0.97 -13.62 10.12
N ASP A 58 -0.11 -14.62 10.30
CA ASP A 58 0.33 -15.11 11.61
C ASP A 58 1.39 -14.21 12.24
N THR A 59 2.35 -13.73 11.44
CA THR A 59 3.51 -12.98 11.94
C THR A 59 3.33 -11.47 11.99
N ASN A 60 2.29 -10.93 11.34
CA ASN A 60 2.10 -9.50 11.03
C ASN A 60 3.15 -8.90 10.07
N TYR A 61 3.98 -9.71 9.41
CA TYR A 61 4.98 -9.22 8.46
C TYR A 61 4.95 -10.03 7.17
N LEU A 62 4.75 -9.36 6.04
CA LEU A 62 4.93 -9.96 4.73
C LEU A 62 6.42 -9.95 4.39
N TYR A 63 7.02 -11.13 4.28
CA TYR A 63 8.41 -11.31 3.89
C TYR A 63 8.55 -11.28 2.36
N ILE A 64 9.56 -10.55 1.87
CA ILE A 64 9.87 -10.44 0.44
C ILE A 64 11.34 -10.86 0.26
N PRO A 65 11.61 -12.01 -0.35
CA PRO A 65 12.96 -12.52 -0.51
C PRO A 65 13.76 -11.65 -1.47
N ALA A 66 15.07 -11.55 -1.26
CA ALA A 66 15.98 -10.76 -2.07
C ALA A 66 15.86 -11.08 -3.57
N ALA A 67 15.67 -12.36 -3.93
CA ALA A 67 15.52 -12.83 -5.31
C ALA A 67 14.34 -12.19 -6.05
N ASN A 68 13.26 -11.85 -5.33
CA ASN A 68 12.06 -11.22 -5.89
C ASN A 68 12.21 -9.69 -6.03
N ARG A 69 13.34 -9.12 -5.60
CA ARG A 69 13.59 -7.68 -5.58
C ARG A 69 14.56 -7.26 -6.67
N LYS A 70 14.34 -6.08 -7.25
CA LYS A 70 15.25 -5.51 -8.25
C LYS A 70 16.67 -5.39 -7.69
N GLY A 71 17.59 -6.15 -8.27
CA GLY A 71 19.01 -6.17 -7.90
C GLY A 71 19.41 -7.27 -6.92
N GLY A 72 18.46 -8.05 -6.38
CA GLY A 72 18.78 -9.33 -5.71
C GLY A 72 19.57 -9.25 -4.41
N LYS A 73 19.72 -8.07 -3.79
CA LYS A 73 20.79 -7.85 -2.79
C LYS A 73 20.43 -8.16 -1.34
N ARG A 74 19.18 -7.92 -0.94
CA ARG A 74 18.72 -8.05 0.46
C ARG A 74 17.24 -8.33 0.51
N ASP A 75 16.82 -9.04 1.54
CA ASP A 75 15.42 -9.26 1.84
C ASP A 75 14.72 -7.96 2.27
N HIS A 76 13.41 -8.03 2.33
CA HIS A 76 12.57 -6.97 2.85
C HIS A 76 11.40 -7.58 3.63
N SER A 77 10.83 -6.81 4.55
CA SER A 77 9.60 -7.16 5.23
C SER A 77 8.70 -5.94 5.27
N VAL A 78 7.40 -6.17 5.15
CA VAL A 78 6.38 -5.13 5.20
C VAL A 78 5.44 -5.45 6.34
N TYR A 79 5.21 -4.49 7.23
CA TYR A 79 4.26 -4.65 8.32
C TYR A 79 2.82 -4.68 7.79
N LEU A 80 2.01 -5.61 8.28
CA LEU A 80 0.61 -5.74 7.93
C LEU A 80 -0.24 -4.74 8.71
N THR A 81 -0.44 -3.57 8.11
CA THR A 81 -1.46 -2.63 8.57
C THR A 81 -2.85 -3.26 8.49
N LYS A 82 -3.85 -2.65 9.14
CA LYS A 82 -5.23 -3.15 9.12
C LYS A 82 -5.77 -3.25 7.69
N THR A 83 -5.51 -2.26 6.86
CA THR A 83 -5.91 -2.28 5.44
C THR A 83 -5.19 -3.37 4.68
N LEU A 84 -3.86 -3.49 4.82
CA LEU A 84 -3.10 -4.51 4.10
C LEU A 84 -3.56 -5.92 4.49
N ARG A 85 -3.78 -6.17 5.78
CA ARG A 85 -4.34 -7.43 6.28
C ARG A 85 -5.70 -7.74 5.66
N ARG A 86 -6.61 -6.77 5.62
CA ARG A 86 -7.94 -6.91 4.99
C ARG A 86 -7.80 -7.26 3.51
N ASP A 87 -6.96 -6.53 2.79
CA ASP A 87 -6.82 -6.70 1.34
C ASP A 87 -6.20 -8.05 0.98
N LEU A 88 -5.15 -8.47 1.69
CA LEU A 88 -4.55 -9.78 1.51
C LEU A 88 -5.55 -10.92 1.82
N SER A 89 -6.31 -10.79 2.91
CA SER A 89 -7.35 -11.78 3.26
C SER A 89 -8.47 -11.85 2.21
N SER A 90 -8.86 -10.70 1.65
CA SER A 90 -9.88 -10.64 0.61
C SER A 90 -9.36 -11.22 -0.71
N LEU A 91 -8.09 -11.01 -1.04
CA LEU A 91 -7.44 -11.64 -2.19
C LEU A 91 -7.36 -13.16 -2.04
N LEU A 92 -7.06 -13.68 -0.85
CA LEU A 92 -7.13 -15.13 -0.57
C LEU A 92 -8.53 -15.67 -0.79
N ALA A 93 -9.57 -14.97 -0.29
CA ALA A 93 -10.95 -15.39 -0.45
C ALA A 93 -11.39 -15.40 -1.93
N ILE A 94 -11.03 -14.38 -2.70
CA ILE A 94 -11.31 -14.31 -4.15
C ILE A 94 -10.54 -15.39 -4.91
N ARG A 95 -9.34 -15.74 -4.45
CA ARG A 95 -8.46 -16.71 -5.09
C ARG A 95 -9.00 -18.14 -4.96
N GLU A 96 -9.69 -18.44 -3.86
CA GLU A 96 -10.21 -19.77 -3.51
C GLU A 96 -9.16 -20.90 -3.56
N SER A 97 -7.88 -20.56 -3.41
CA SER A 97 -6.76 -21.52 -3.41
C SER A 97 -6.15 -21.63 -2.01
N THR A 98 -5.89 -22.87 -1.59
CA THR A 98 -5.17 -23.18 -0.36
C THR A 98 -3.76 -23.73 -0.60
N ASP A 99 -3.39 -23.99 -1.85
CA ASP A 99 -2.03 -24.41 -2.20
C ASP A 99 -1.05 -23.26 -1.97
N ALA A 100 -0.02 -23.50 -1.15
CA ALA A 100 0.95 -22.51 -0.74
C ALA A 100 1.83 -21.99 -1.89
N GLU A 101 2.06 -22.81 -2.92
CA GLU A 101 2.92 -22.48 -4.07
C GLU A 101 2.20 -21.64 -5.14
N HIS A 102 0.87 -21.55 -5.04
CA HIS A 102 0.09 -20.74 -5.96
C HIS A 102 0.34 -19.25 -5.72
N TYR A 103 0.45 -18.48 -6.81
CA TYR A 103 0.53 -17.02 -6.70
C TYR A 103 -0.79 -16.45 -6.16
N LEU A 104 -0.70 -15.47 -5.27
CA LEU A 104 -1.86 -14.76 -4.73
C LEU A 104 -2.64 -14.07 -5.86
N VAL A 105 -1.90 -13.47 -6.79
CA VAL A 105 -2.45 -12.83 -7.99
C VAL A 105 -1.97 -13.59 -9.22
N ALA A 106 -2.73 -14.62 -9.60
CA ALA A 106 -2.38 -15.50 -10.71
C ALA A 106 -2.70 -14.91 -12.10
N GLY A 107 -1.98 -15.42 -13.09
CA GLY A 107 -2.12 -15.13 -14.51
C GLY A 107 -2.98 -16.17 -15.22
N ARG A 108 -2.40 -16.88 -16.19
CA ARG A 108 -3.10 -17.90 -17.00
C ARG A 108 -3.37 -19.20 -16.25
N ASN A 109 -2.50 -19.53 -15.30
CA ASN A 109 -2.63 -20.69 -14.43
C ASN A 109 -2.10 -20.30 -13.04
N ASP A 110 -2.29 -21.20 -12.08
CA ASP A 110 -2.02 -20.91 -10.68
C ASP A 110 -0.54 -20.74 -10.32
N GLN A 111 0.33 -21.32 -11.16
CA GLN A 111 1.78 -21.31 -11.03
C GLN A 111 2.43 -20.19 -11.86
N THR A 112 1.64 -19.28 -12.43
CA THR A 112 2.16 -18.12 -13.17
C THR A 112 1.56 -16.86 -12.57
N PRO A 113 2.36 -15.85 -12.19
CA PRO A 113 1.81 -14.62 -11.68
C PRO A 113 1.11 -13.82 -12.78
N MET A 114 0.16 -12.97 -12.42
CA MET A 114 -0.35 -11.96 -13.34
C MET A 114 0.83 -11.11 -13.86
N SER A 115 0.86 -10.82 -15.16
CA SER A 115 1.93 -9.98 -15.69
C SER A 115 1.78 -8.53 -15.24
N ALA A 116 2.90 -7.86 -14.98
CA ALA A 116 2.90 -6.44 -14.63
C ALA A 116 2.20 -5.57 -15.70
N ARG A 117 2.34 -5.94 -16.98
CA ARG A 117 1.64 -5.26 -18.09
C ARG A 117 0.13 -5.40 -17.98
N ASN A 118 -0.39 -6.56 -17.60
CA ASN A 118 -1.82 -6.76 -17.40
C ASN A 118 -2.33 -5.85 -16.27
N LEU A 119 -1.69 -5.88 -15.11
CA LEU A 119 -2.09 -5.02 -13.99
C LEU A 119 -2.02 -3.52 -14.35
N GLN A 120 -0.98 -3.09 -15.08
CA GLN A 120 -0.86 -1.73 -15.58
C GLN A 120 -2.03 -1.31 -16.48
N GLN A 121 -2.44 -2.19 -17.40
CA GLN A 121 -3.59 -1.93 -18.27
C GLN A 121 -4.89 -1.81 -17.47
N ARG A 122 -5.07 -2.66 -16.46
CA ARG A 122 -6.24 -2.62 -15.57
C ARG A 122 -6.27 -1.33 -14.75
N VAL A 123 -5.15 -0.94 -14.16
CA VAL A 123 -5.02 0.34 -13.43
C VAL A 123 -5.31 1.53 -14.35
N LYS A 124 -4.83 1.52 -15.59
CA LYS A 124 -5.13 2.58 -16.56
C LYS A 124 -6.61 2.66 -16.91
N ALA A 125 -7.28 1.51 -17.05
CA ALA A 125 -8.72 1.46 -17.28
C ALA A 125 -9.50 2.06 -16.10
N TRP A 126 -9.15 1.68 -14.86
CA TRP A 126 -9.77 2.24 -13.66
C TRP A 126 -9.48 3.73 -13.46
N ALA A 127 -8.26 4.17 -13.77
CA ALA A 127 -7.92 5.59 -13.77
C ALA A 127 -8.79 6.37 -14.75
N LYS A 128 -9.05 5.82 -15.95
CA LYS A 128 -9.96 6.43 -16.91
C LYS A 128 -11.38 6.51 -16.38
N GLU A 129 -11.90 5.41 -15.83
CA GLU A 129 -13.24 5.36 -15.24
C GLU A 129 -13.41 6.36 -14.10
N ALA A 130 -12.38 6.50 -13.25
CA ALA A 130 -12.36 7.47 -12.16
C ALA A 130 -12.20 8.93 -12.63
N GLY A 131 -12.11 9.21 -13.93
CA GLY A 131 -11.83 10.54 -14.47
C GLY A 131 -10.42 11.06 -14.13
N LEU A 132 -9.49 10.15 -13.90
CA LEU A 132 -8.08 10.39 -13.54
C LEU A 132 -7.12 10.03 -14.69
N ALA A 133 -7.62 9.88 -15.92
CA ALA A 133 -6.80 9.49 -17.08
C ALA A 133 -5.60 10.44 -17.31
N HIS A 134 -5.78 11.73 -17.05
CA HIS A 134 -4.77 12.77 -17.22
C HIS A 134 -3.55 12.62 -16.29
N LEU A 135 -3.67 11.80 -15.24
CA LEU A 135 -2.56 11.52 -14.33
C LEU A 135 -1.58 10.49 -14.90
N ASP A 136 -1.93 9.76 -15.96
CA ASP A 136 -1.11 8.67 -16.52
C ASP A 136 -0.56 7.73 -15.43
N ILE A 137 -1.46 7.26 -14.55
CA ILE A 137 -1.10 6.48 -13.36
C ILE A 137 -0.26 5.26 -13.76
N THR A 138 0.97 5.22 -13.25
CA THR A 138 1.89 4.09 -13.42
C THR A 138 2.08 3.33 -12.11
N PRO A 139 2.65 2.11 -12.14
CA PRO A 139 2.94 1.32 -10.94
C PRO A 139 3.68 2.06 -9.82
N HIS A 140 4.53 3.03 -10.19
CA HIS A 140 5.31 3.80 -9.24
C HIS A 140 4.46 4.80 -8.44
N TYR A 141 3.27 5.18 -8.94
CA TYR A 141 2.37 6.10 -8.21
C TYR A 141 1.97 5.51 -6.87
N PHE A 142 1.59 4.23 -6.79
CA PHE A 142 1.15 3.63 -5.54
C PHE A 142 2.27 3.60 -4.50
N ARG A 143 3.50 3.28 -4.92
CA ARG A 143 4.67 3.32 -4.04
C ARG A 143 5.03 4.74 -3.59
N HIS A 144 4.98 5.73 -4.49
CA HIS A 144 5.20 7.12 -4.10
C HIS A 144 4.08 7.63 -3.19
N THR A 145 2.84 7.20 -3.44
CA THR A 145 1.68 7.48 -2.59
C THR A 145 1.89 6.92 -1.19
N ALA A 146 2.32 5.66 -1.06
CA ALA A 146 2.69 5.06 0.21
C ALA A 146 3.79 5.86 0.92
N ALA A 147 4.84 6.25 0.19
CA ALA A 147 5.92 7.08 0.73
C ALA A 147 5.43 8.42 1.26
N MET A 148 4.54 9.09 0.53
CA MET A 148 3.97 10.37 0.93
C MET A 148 2.98 10.22 2.09
N ASN A 149 2.17 9.15 2.12
CA ASN A 149 1.28 8.86 3.24
C ASN A 149 2.09 8.62 4.52
N LEU A 150 3.15 7.82 4.46
CA LEU A 150 4.10 7.60 5.55
C LEU A 150 4.74 8.90 6.02
N LEU A 151 5.25 9.70 5.09
CA LEU A 151 5.91 10.96 5.41
C LEU A 151 4.96 11.95 6.10
N ARG A 152 3.71 12.04 5.64
CA ARG A 152 2.69 12.97 6.15
C ARG A 152 2.16 12.58 7.53
N HIS A 153 2.04 11.29 7.80
CA HIS A 153 1.39 10.78 9.00
C HIS A 153 2.37 10.29 10.08
N SER A 154 3.65 10.15 9.76
CA SER A 154 4.68 9.74 10.70
C SER A 154 4.79 10.72 11.87
N SER A 155 4.62 10.19 13.09
CA SER A 155 4.93 10.85 14.37
C SER A 155 6.43 10.84 14.69
N ALA A 156 7.23 10.04 13.97
CA ALA A 156 8.65 9.85 14.23
C ALA A 156 9.43 11.18 14.12
N ARG A 157 10.47 11.31 14.96
CA ARG A 157 11.38 12.47 14.95
C ARG A 157 12.07 12.68 13.60
N GLU A 158 12.32 11.58 12.88
CA GLU A 158 12.94 11.58 11.55
C GLU A 158 12.10 10.77 10.54
N PRO A 159 11.00 11.34 10.03
CA PRO A 159 10.06 10.62 9.17
C PRO A 159 10.69 10.00 7.92
N LEU A 160 11.69 10.66 7.32
CA LEU A 160 12.38 10.15 6.12
C LEU A 160 13.14 8.85 6.38
N ARG A 161 13.64 8.64 7.61
CA ARG A 161 14.33 7.42 8.01
C ARG A 161 13.36 6.25 8.05
N VAL A 162 12.20 6.46 8.65
CA VAL A 162 11.14 5.45 8.72
C VAL A 162 10.57 5.12 7.33
N VAL A 163 10.35 6.13 6.48
CA VAL A 163 9.93 5.92 5.08
C VAL A 163 10.94 5.07 4.30
N LYS A 164 12.24 5.33 4.46
CA LYS A 164 13.30 4.56 3.78
C LYS A 164 13.32 3.09 4.24
N SER A 165 13.20 2.85 5.54
CA SER A 165 13.11 1.50 6.12
C SER A 165 11.85 0.78 5.66
N ALA A 166 10.67 1.41 5.78
CA ALA A 166 9.37 0.86 5.41
C ALA A 166 9.29 0.45 3.94
N LEU A 167 9.94 1.19 3.04
CA LEU A 167 9.93 0.89 1.60
C LEU A 167 11.16 0.07 1.16
N GLY A 168 12.13 -0.16 2.03
CA GLY A 168 13.38 -0.86 1.69
C GLY A 168 14.18 -0.20 0.55
N HIS A 169 14.27 1.14 0.52
CA HIS A 169 15.01 1.87 -0.52
C HIS A 169 16.54 1.75 -0.37
N ARG A 170 17.22 1.60 -1.51
CA ARG A 170 18.65 1.30 -1.66
C ARG A 170 19.49 2.58 -1.76
N ASN A 171 19.59 3.36 -0.69
CA ASN A 171 20.74 4.27 -0.52
C ASN A 171 21.23 4.29 0.93
N ILE A 172 21.96 3.22 1.27
CA ILE A 172 22.91 3.13 2.40
C ILE A 172 24.34 3.45 1.91
N ASN A 173 24.54 3.71 0.61
CA ASN A 173 25.84 4.17 0.09
C ASN A 173 26.01 5.69 0.24
N SER A 174 26.05 6.12 1.47
CA SER A 174 26.92 7.19 1.95
C SER A 174 26.91 7.04 3.46
N THR A 175 28.04 6.59 4.01
CA THR A 175 28.40 6.67 5.42
C THR A 175 28.08 8.08 5.95
N SER A 176 26.88 8.26 6.49
CA SER A 176 26.42 9.49 7.13
C SER A 176 25.26 9.15 8.06
N ILE A 177 25.61 8.67 9.26
CA ILE A 177 24.92 8.87 10.55
C ILE A 177 23.37 8.84 10.54
N TYR A 178 22.72 7.78 10.04
CA TYR A 178 21.31 7.53 10.35
C TYR A 178 21.07 6.04 10.62
N THR A 179 20.78 5.70 11.88
CA THR A 179 20.46 4.36 12.39
C THR A 179 19.19 3.82 11.72
N GLU A 180 19.16 2.57 11.27
CA GLU A 180 17.95 1.96 10.71
C GLU A 180 16.77 2.09 11.70
N ALA A 181 15.56 2.38 11.21
CA ALA A 181 14.37 2.40 12.05
C ALA A 181 14.07 1.01 12.61
N SER A 182 13.71 0.95 13.89
CA SER A 182 13.31 -0.31 14.51
C SER A 182 12.01 -0.82 13.88
N ARG A 183 11.72 -2.11 14.06
CA ARG A 183 10.48 -2.72 13.52
C ARG A 183 9.23 -2.06 14.11
N GLU A 184 9.30 -1.64 15.35
CA GLU A 184 8.25 -0.94 16.09
C GLU A 184 8.01 0.45 15.52
N GLU A 185 9.08 1.23 15.28
CA GLU A 185 8.99 2.56 14.65
C GLU A 185 8.38 2.48 13.24
N VAL A 186 8.76 1.46 12.46
CA VAL A 186 8.19 1.21 11.13
C VAL A 186 6.72 0.83 11.23
N ALA A 187 6.36 -0.08 12.13
CA ALA A 187 4.97 -0.51 12.33
C ALA A 187 4.07 0.66 12.77
N GLU A 188 4.54 1.50 13.70
CA GLU A 188 3.80 2.69 14.16
C GLU A 188 3.54 3.65 13.00
N ALA A 189 4.57 3.98 12.22
CA ALA A 189 4.43 4.90 11.09
C ALA A 189 3.54 4.33 9.98
N MET A 190 3.66 3.03 9.68
CA MET A 190 2.80 2.35 8.72
C MET A 190 1.33 2.36 9.17
N ASN A 191 1.07 2.09 10.45
CA ASN A 191 -0.29 2.18 11.00
C ASN A 191 -0.85 3.61 10.97
N ALA A 192 -0.04 4.61 11.31
CA ALA A 192 -0.46 6.01 11.26
C ALA A 192 -0.80 6.46 9.83
N ALA A 193 -0.03 5.99 8.84
CA ALA A 193 -0.28 6.28 7.42
C ALA A 193 -1.53 5.58 6.88
N ASP A 194 -1.83 4.38 7.40
CA ASP A 194 -2.97 3.57 6.98
C ASP A 194 -4.31 4.12 7.47
N GLN A 195 -4.35 4.65 8.69
CA GLN A 195 -5.60 5.09 9.30
C GLN A 195 -6.12 6.41 8.71
N GLY A 196 -5.27 7.17 8.01
CA GLY A 196 -5.51 8.59 7.76
C GLY A 196 -5.64 9.34 9.09
N ARG A 197 -5.18 10.58 9.20
CA ARG A 197 -5.51 11.32 10.42
C ARG A 197 -7.02 11.55 10.44
N GLN A 198 -7.71 11.20 11.55
CA GLN A 198 -8.97 11.87 11.87
C GLN A 198 -8.76 13.38 11.68
N PRO A 199 -9.72 14.10 11.08
CA PRO A 199 -9.55 15.51 10.75
C PRO A 199 -9.01 16.24 11.98
N ARG A 200 -7.86 16.91 11.83
CA ARG A 200 -7.32 17.77 12.88
C ARG A 200 -8.33 18.89 13.06
N ILE A 201 -9.26 18.73 14.01
CA ILE A 201 -10.17 19.81 14.39
C ILE A 201 -9.30 20.91 14.98
N THR A 202 -9.24 22.04 14.29
CA THR A 202 -8.51 23.21 14.76
C THR A 202 -9.19 23.77 16.02
N LEU A 203 -8.42 24.45 16.88
CA LEU A 203 -9.00 25.19 18.01
C LEU A 203 -10.10 26.16 17.55
N ALA A 204 -9.96 26.75 16.35
CA ALA A 204 -10.97 27.60 15.74
C ALA A 204 -12.28 26.87 15.36
N GLN A 205 -12.22 25.58 15.01
CA GLN A 205 -13.39 24.76 14.74
C GLN A 205 -14.06 24.31 16.04
N LEU A 206 -13.29 23.89 17.05
CA LEU A 206 -13.82 23.58 18.39
C LEU A 206 -14.49 24.80 19.04
N ARG A 207 -13.90 26.00 18.87
CA ARG A 207 -14.45 27.26 19.40
C ARG A 207 -15.78 27.64 18.73
N ARG A 208 -15.91 27.46 17.41
CA ARG A 208 -17.17 27.67 16.66
C ARG A 208 -18.26 26.66 17.00
N GLU A 209 -17.87 25.44 17.32
CA GLU A 209 -18.78 24.39 17.82
C GLU A 209 -19.31 24.76 19.21
N TYR A 210 -18.43 25.16 20.12
CA TYR A 210 -18.76 25.59 21.48
C TYR A 210 -19.70 26.81 21.47
N GLN A 211 -19.35 27.86 20.73
CA GLN A 211 -20.17 29.08 20.63
C GLN A 211 -21.56 28.82 20.07
N ARG A 212 -21.71 27.87 19.13
CA ARG A 212 -23.03 27.46 18.60
C ARG A 212 -23.89 26.73 19.63
N ARG A 213 -23.28 25.96 20.54
CA ARG A 213 -24.00 25.20 21.57
C ARG A 213 -24.40 26.06 22.77
N THR A 214 -23.67 27.15 23.05
CA THR A 214 -23.91 28.03 24.20
C THR A 214 -24.69 29.30 23.86
N ALA A 215 -25.03 29.51 22.59
CA ALA A 215 -25.82 30.66 22.11
C ALA A 215 -27.32 30.32 21.87
N ALA A 216 -27.74 29.12 22.27
CA ALA A 216 -29.13 28.67 22.34
C ALA A 216 -29.50 28.44 23.81
#